data_AF-X1I4Q2-F1
#
_entry.id   AF-X1I4Q2-F1
#
_cell.length_a   1.000
_cell.length_b   1.000
_cell.length_c   1.000
_cell.angle_alpha   90.00
_cell.angle_beta   90.00
_cell.angle_gamma   90.00
#
_symmetry.space_group_name_H-M   'P 1'
#
loop_
_entity.id
_entity.type
_entity.pdbx_description
1 polymer ?
#
loop_
_entity_poly.entity_id
_entity_poly.type
_entity_poly.pdbx_seq_one_letter_code
_entity_poly.pdbx_strand_id
1 'polypeptide(L)'
;VWSTSNLAREFNLPLVIIGLLLVALGTSAPEIAFGIKSITMGHKEMILGDAMGSVVVNSTLILGTVALIYPLEIPDFSPYFIGIIFTVITCLFFAIFARTDREITRREAIFLLFVYATFVICEIITLPKG
;
A
#
# COMPACT_ATOMS: atom_id res chain seq x y z
N VAL A 1 4.38 -15.72 4.62
CA VAL A 1 5.54 -15.79 3.70
C VAL A 1 5.72 -17.19 3.10
N TRP A 2 5.96 -18.23 3.91
CA TRP A 2 6.10 -19.62 3.40
C TRP A 2 4.81 -20.19 2.78
N SER A 3 3.64 -19.89 3.35
CA SER A 3 2.36 -20.34 2.78
C SER A 3 2.02 -19.64 1.46
N THR A 4 2.39 -18.36 1.34
CA THR A 4 2.19 -17.55 0.12
C THR A 4 3.10 -17.98 -1.03
N SER A 5 4.34 -18.43 -0.75
CA SER A 5 5.21 -19.01 -1.79
C SER A 5 4.71 -20.35 -2.30
N ASN A 6 4.07 -21.15 -1.43
CA ASN A 6 3.45 -22.42 -1.85
C ASN A 6 2.19 -22.18 -2.69
N LEU A 7 1.33 -21.22 -2.31
CA LEU A 7 0.19 -20.81 -3.13
C LEU A 7 0.62 -20.29 -4.51
N ALA A 8 1.73 -19.53 -4.60
CA ALA A 8 2.25 -19.05 -5.87
C ALA A 8 2.59 -20.18 -6.85
N ARG A 9 3.21 -21.24 -6.33
CA ARG A 9 3.57 -22.43 -7.12
C ARG A 9 2.35 -23.24 -7.53
N GLU A 10 1.33 -23.30 -6.69
CA GLU A 10 0.11 -24.07 -6.95
C GLU A 10 -0.82 -23.36 -7.96
N PHE A 11 -0.85 -22.02 -7.95
CA PHE A 11 -1.70 -21.22 -8.83
C PHE A 11 -1.01 -20.68 -10.10
N ASN A 12 0.27 -21.01 -10.37
CA ASN A 12 1.05 -20.44 -11.48
C ASN A 12 0.98 -18.91 -11.56
N LEU A 13 0.92 -18.24 -10.40
CA LEU A 13 0.86 -16.79 -10.32
C LEU A 13 2.26 -16.24 -10.02
N PRO A 14 2.67 -15.12 -10.67
CA PRO A 14 3.91 -14.44 -10.34
C PRO A 14 3.98 -14.12 -8.85
N LEU A 15 5.10 -14.45 -8.21
CA LEU A 15 5.31 -14.23 -6.77
C LEU A 15 5.09 -12.75 -6.38
N VAL A 16 5.39 -11.83 -7.30
CA VAL A 16 5.16 -10.39 -7.14
C VAL A 16 3.68 -10.07 -6.97
N ILE A 17 2.77 -10.70 -7.72
CA ILE A 17 1.33 -10.45 -7.60
C ILE A 17 0.79 -10.93 -6.24
N ILE A 18 1.30 -12.07 -5.74
CA ILE A 18 0.91 -12.59 -4.43
C ILE A 18 1.47 -11.74 -3.29
N GLY A 19 2.70 -11.25 -3.42
CA GLY A 19 3.26 -10.28 -2.47
C GLY A 19 2.48 -8.96 -2.49
N LEU A 20 2.22 -8.42 -3.68
CA LEU A 20 1.56 -7.13 -3.88
C LEU A 20 0.11 -7.14 -3.42
N LEU A 21 -0.66 -8.19 -3.73
CA LEU A 21 -2.09 -8.23 -3.41
C LEU A 21 -2.35 -9.01 -2.13
N LEU A 22 -1.89 -10.26 -2.05
CA LEU A 22 -2.31 -11.18 -1.00
C LEU A 22 -1.64 -10.85 0.34
N VAL A 23 -0.34 -10.59 0.34
CA VAL A 23 0.38 -10.20 1.55
C VAL A 23 -0.03 -8.78 1.98
N ALA A 24 -0.04 -7.81 1.06
CA ALA A 24 -0.40 -6.43 1.41
C ALA A 24 -1.84 -6.29 1.93
N LEU A 25 -2.82 -6.95 1.28
CA LEU A 25 -4.19 -6.96 1.78
C LEU A 25 -4.28 -7.68 3.13
N GLY A 26 -3.54 -8.78 3.31
CA GLY A 26 -3.52 -9.53 4.56
C GLY A 26 -2.98 -8.71 5.73
N THR A 27 -1.94 -7.90 5.52
CA THR A 27 -1.38 -7.02 6.56
C THR A 27 -2.29 -5.85 6.89
N SER A 28 -3.02 -5.31 5.91
CA SER A 28 -3.91 -4.16 6.12
C SER A 28 -5.36 -4.51 6.45
N ALA A 29 -5.76 -5.77 6.34
CA ALA A 29 -7.07 -6.24 6.77
C ALA A 29 -7.44 -5.85 8.23
N PRO A 30 -6.57 -6.06 9.25
CA PRO A 30 -6.87 -5.62 10.62
C PRO A 30 -7.00 -4.11 10.74
N GLU A 31 -6.19 -3.34 10.01
CA GLU A 31 -6.23 -1.87 10.00
C GLU A 31 -7.54 -1.37 9.40
N ILE A 32 -8.01 -1.97 8.30
CA ILE A 32 -9.30 -1.67 7.67
C ILE A 32 -10.45 -1.99 8.64
N ALA A 33 -10.40 -3.14 9.32
CA ALA A 33 -11.42 -3.52 10.30
C ALA A 33 -11.47 -2.55 11.49
N PHE A 34 -10.30 -2.15 12.00
CA PHE A 34 -10.17 -1.13 13.04
C PHE A 34 -10.72 0.22 12.59
N GLY A 35 -10.38 0.63 11.37
CA GLY A 35 -10.87 1.87 10.77
C GLY A 35 -12.38 1.91 10.67
N ILE A 36 -13.01 0.87 10.10
CA ILE A 36 -14.48 0.80 10.02
C ILE A 36 -15.11 0.96 11.41
N LYS A 37 -14.57 0.28 12.42
CA LYS A 37 -15.05 0.36 13.81
C LYS A 37 -14.85 1.76 14.43
N SER A 38 -13.74 2.43 14.13
CA SER A 38 -13.47 3.78 14.64
C SER A 38 -14.41 4.83 14.02
N ILE A 39 -14.78 4.69 12.72
CA ILE A 39 -15.79 5.53 12.07
C ILE A 39 -17.17 5.32 12.72
N THR A 40 -17.57 4.07 12.97
CA THR A 40 -18.88 3.80 13.58
C THR A 40 -18.98 4.30 15.02
N MET A 41 -17.84 4.48 15.70
CA MET A 41 -17.74 5.10 17.03
C MET A 41 -17.64 6.64 16.98
N GLY A 42 -17.63 7.26 15.80
CA GLY A 42 -17.54 8.72 15.64
C GLY A 42 -16.12 9.28 15.68
N HIS A 43 -15.08 8.44 15.74
CA HIS A 43 -13.68 8.84 15.82
C HIS A 43 -13.03 8.85 14.43
N LYS A 44 -13.47 9.75 13.55
CA LYS A 44 -12.93 9.88 12.18
C LYS A 44 -11.47 10.35 12.15
N GLU A 45 -11.10 11.31 13.00
CA GLU A 45 -9.73 11.84 13.05
C GLU A 45 -8.71 10.76 13.46
N MET A 46 -9.13 9.82 14.32
CA MET A 46 -8.29 8.72 14.78
C MET A 46 -7.85 7.80 13.64
N ILE A 47 -8.70 7.58 12.65
CA ILE A 47 -8.36 6.75 11.48
C ILE A 47 -7.33 7.41 10.59
N LEU A 48 -7.47 8.72 10.40
CA LEU A 48 -6.50 9.45 9.59
C LEU A 48 -5.11 9.39 10.27
N GLY A 49 -5.09 9.53 11.60
CA GLY A 49 -3.88 9.36 12.41
C GLY A 49 -3.30 7.95 12.33
N ASP A 50 -4.13 6.91 12.43
CA ASP A 50 -3.72 5.51 12.31
C ASP A 50 -3.12 5.21 10.92
N ALA A 51 -3.83 5.59 9.85
CA ALA A 51 -3.38 5.39 8.48
C ALA A 51 -2.05 6.09 8.19
N MET A 52 -1.90 7.36 8.61
CA MET A 52 -0.64 8.09 8.43
C MET A 52 0.48 7.53 9.31
N GLY A 53 0.15 7.13 10.55
CA GLY A 53 1.07 6.52 11.49
C GLY A 53 1.67 5.22 10.96
N SER A 54 0.83 4.32 10.44
CA SER A 54 1.28 3.06 9.83
C SER A 54 2.25 3.29 8.69
N VAL A 55 1.99 4.26 7.80
CA VAL A 55 2.92 4.58 6.68
C VAL A 55 4.25 5.08 7.21
N VAL A 56 4.25 6.03 8.15
CA VAL A 56 5.48 6.59 8.73
C VAL A 56 6.28 5.50 9.44
N VAL A 57 5.65 4.69 10.29
CA VAL A 57 6.33 3.62 11.04
C VAL A 57 6.89 2.55 10.10
N ASN A 58 6.12 2.13 9.10
CA ASN A 58 6.57 1.11 8.15
C ASN A 58 7.76 1.60 7.30
N SER A 59 7.70 2.83 6.80
CA SER A 59 8.75 3.40 5.95
C SER A 59 10.00 3.87 6.71
N THR A 60 9.87 4.25 7.98
CA THR A 60 11.01 4.75 8.77
C THR A 60 11.56 3.69 9.72
N LEU A 61 10.75 3.26 10.69
CA LEU A 61 11.19 2.38 11.77
C LEU A 61 11.43 0.97 11.26
N ILE A 62 10.45 0.37 10.57
CA ILE A 62 10.58 -1.01 10.10
C ILE A 62 11.65 -1.09 9.01
N LEU A 63 11.52 -0.30 7.94
CA LEU A 63 12.48 -0.32 6.83
C LEU A 63 13.90 0.07 7.29
N GLY A 64 14.04 1.06 8.16
CA GLY A 64 15.33 1.47 8.73
C GLY A 64 15.97 0.39 9.58
N THR A 65 15.18 -0.28 10.43
CA THR A 65 15.68 -1.41 11.24
C THR A 65 16.10 -2.59 10.35
N VAL A 66 15.32 -2.89 9.31
CA VAL A 66 15.67 -3.93 8.34
C VAL A 66 16.99 -3.59 7.63
N ALA A 67 17.16 -2.34 7.18
CA ALA A 67 18.38 -1.90 6.50
C ALA A 67 19.63 -1.95 7.41
N LEU A 68 19.48 -1.77 8.73
CA LEU A 68 20.57 -1.91 9.69
C LEU A 68 20.98 -3.37 9.93
N ILE A 69 20.01 -4.28 9.94
CA ILE A 69 20.26 -5.72 10.18
C ILE A 69 20.74 -6.41 8.91
N TYR A 70 20.12 -6.08 7.77
CA TYR A 70 20.40 -6.65 6.46
C TYR A 70 20.47 -5.51 5.42
N PRO A 71 21.69 -5.10 5.00
CA PRO A 71 21.86 -4.06 4.02
C PRO A 71 21.08 -4.38 2.73
N LEU A 72 20.19 -3.47 2.35
CA LEU A 72 19.34 -3.65 1.17
C LEU A 72 20.16 -3.35 -0.09
N GLU A 73 20.66 -4.41 -0.73
CA GLU A 73 21.23 -4.32 -2.07
C GLU A 73 20.10 -4.47 -3.10
N ILE A 74 19.77 -3.37 -3.79
CA ILE A 74 18.78 -3.35 -4.87
C ILE A 74 19.55 -3.25 -6.19
N PRO A 75 19.80 -4.37 -6.89
CA PRO A 75 20.58 -4.37 -8.12
C PRO A 75 19.83 -3.69 -9.29
N ASP A 76 18.51 -3.80 -9.33
CA ASP A 76 17.67 -3.20 -10.36
C ASP A 76 16.45 -2.49 -9.78
N PHE A 77 16.37 -1.18 -9.99
CA PHE A 77 15.22 -0.35 -9.58
C PHE A 77 14.06 -0.35 -10.59
N SER A 78 14.28 -0.88 -11.80
CA SER A 78 13.32 -0.86 -12.91
C SER A 78 11.91 -1.37 -12.52
N PRO A 79 11.76 -2.51 -11.82
CA PRO A 79 10.44 -3.03 -11.45
C PRO A 79 9.68 -2.13 -10.45
N TYR A 80 10.40 -1.33 -9.65
CA TYR A 80 9.81 -0.48 -8.63
C TYR A 80 9.41 0.91 -9.16
N PHE A 81 9.82 1.26 -10.38
CA PHE A 81 9.67 2.61 -10.92
C PHE A 81 8.20 3.01 -11.08
N ILE A 82 7.34 2.11 -11.58
CA ILE A 82 5.89 2.32 -11.66
C ILE A 82 5.32 2.54 -10.26
N GLY A 83 5.63 1.66 -9.31
CA GLY A 83 5.15 1.77 -7.93
C GLY A 83 5.55 3.08 -7.25
N ILE A 84 6.78 3.56 -7.47
CA ILE A 84 7.27 4.84 -6.94
C ILE A 84 6.47 6.00 -7.52
N ILE A 85 6.25 6.04 -8.85
CA ILE A 85 5.49 7.11 -9.50
C ILE A 85 4.06 7.19 -8.93
N PHE A 86 3.35 6.05 -8.89
CA PHE A 86 1.99 6.03 -8.37
C PHE A 86 1.91 6.35 -6.88
N THR A 87 2.92 5.98 -6.09
CA THR A 87 3.02 6.36 -4.67
C THR A 87 3.18 7.87 -4.51
N VAL A 88 4.07 8.50 -5.29
CA VAL A 88 4.28 9.96 -5.26
C VAL A 88 3.01 10.70 -5.69
N ILE A 89 2.36 10.26 -6.77
CA ILE A 89 1.09 10.82 -7.24
C ILE A 89 0.02 10.73 -6.14
N THR A 90 -0.13 9.55 -5.53
CA THR A 90 -1.14 9.31 -4.48
C THR A 90 -0.85 10.19 -3.26
N CYS A 91 0.41 10.30 -2.84
CA CYS A 91 0.82 11.16 -1.73
C CYS A 91 0.52 12.64 -2.00
N LEU A 92 0.79 13.11 -3.22
CA LEU A 92 0.55 14.50 -3.62
C LEU A 92 -0.95 14.83 -3.60
N PHE A 93 -1.79 13.99 -4.21
CA PHE A 93 -3.24 14.19 -4.19
C PHE A 93 -3.81 14.08 -2.77
N PHE A 94 -3.36 13.09 -1.99
CA PHE A 94 -3.76 12.95 -0.60
C PHE A 94 -3.40 14.19 0.22
N ALA A 95 -2.19 14.75 0.05
CA ALA A 95 -1.77 15.96 0.76
C ALA A 95 -2.61 17.19 0.38
N ILE A 96 -3.02 17.32 -0.89
CA ILE A 96 -3.90 18.41 -1.36
C ILE A 96 -5.29 18.27 -0.74
N PHE A 97 -5.89 17.08 -0.77
CA PHE A 97 -7.22 16.84 -0.22
C PHE A 97 -7.23 16.98 1.31
N ALA A 98 -6.22 16.44 1.99
CA ALA A 98 -6.09 16.56 3.45
C ALA A 98 -5.93 18.00 3.94
N ARG A 99 -5.34 18.89 3.12
CA ARG A 99 -5.19 20.32 3.43
C ARG A 99 -6.47 21.13 3.27
N THR A 100 -7.39 20.70 2.41
CA THR A 100 -8.52 21.52 1.96
C THR A 100 -9.66 21.55 2.98
N ASP A 101 -10.02 20.41 3.57
CA ASP A 101 -11.16 20.34 4.53
C ASP A 101 -10.87 19.54 5.81
N ARG A 102 -9.63 19.06 6.04
CA ARG A 102 -9.26 18.09 7.11
C ARG A 102 -10.07 16.79 7.12
N GLU A 103 -11.01 16.63 6.19
CA GLU A 103 -11.79 15.45 5.93
C GLU A 103 -11.62 15.06 4.47
N ILE A 104 -11.53 13.76 4.19
CA ILE A 104 -11.56 13.24 2.83
C ILE A 104 -13.02 13.03 2.44
N THR A 105 -13.47 13.77 1.45
CA THR A 105 -14.82 13.64 0.91
C THR A 105 -14.97 12.32 0.14
N ARG A 106 -16.22 11.83 -0.01
CA ARG A 106 -16.48 10.60 -0.79
C ARG A 106 -15.95 10.67 -2.21
N ARG A 107 -15.94 11.86 -2.83
CA ARG A 107 -15.46 12.04 -4.21
C ARG A 107 -13.94 11.91 -4.29
N GLU A 108 -13.22 12.49 -3.33
CA GLU A 108 -11.76 12.39 -3.23
C GLU A 108 -11.33 10.95 -2.90
N ALA A 109 -12.06 10.27 -2.01
CA ALA A 109 -11.81 8.86 -1.70
C ALA A 109 -11.99 7.96 -2.94
N ILE A 110 -13.07 8.16 -3.72
CA ILE A 110 -13.30 7.42 -4.97
C ILE A 110 -12.19 7.70 -5.99
N PHE A 111 -11.73 8.95 -6.09
CA PHE A 111 -10.63 9.30 -6.97
C PHE A 111 -9.32 8.61 -6.57
N LEU A 112 -8.95 8.63 -5.29
CA LEU A 112 -7.76 7.93 -4.79
C LEU A 112 -7.85 6.41 -5.02
N LEU A 113 -9.04 5.82 -4.83
CA LEU A 113 -9.28 4.40 -5.12
C LEU A 113 -9.14 4.09 -6.62
N PHE A 114 -9.57 5.00 -7.49
CA PHE A 114 -9.38 4.87 -8.94
C PHE A 114 -7.90 4.93 -9.34
N VAL A 115 -7.11 5.81 -8.71
CA VAL A 115 -5.65 5.87 -8.91
C VAL A 115 -5.00 4.55 -8.47
N TYR A 116 -5.40 4.02 -7.31
CA TYR A 116 -4.92 2.72 -6.83
C TYR A 116 -5.31 1.55 -7.77
N ALA A 117 -6.54 1.52 -8.26
CA ALA A 117 -6.98 0.49 -9.21
C ALA A 117 -6.18 0.56 -10.51
N THR A 118 -5.91 1.77 -11.01
CA THR A 118 -5.09 2.01 -12.20
C THR A 118 -3.65 1.54 -11.98
N PHE A 119 -3.07 1.81 -10.81
CA PHE A 119 -1.77 1.30 -10.41
C PHE A 119 -1.73 -0.23 -10.46
N VAL A 120 -2.66 -0.90 -9.80
CA VAL A 120 -2.70 -2.38 -9.76
C VAL A 120 -2.81 -2.97 -11.16
N ILE A 121 -3.66 -2.41 -12.02
CA ILE A 121 -3.81 -2.87 -13.41
C ILE A 121 -2.51 -2.65 -14.20
N CYS A 122 -1.91 -1.46 -14.09
CA CYS A 122 -0.67 -1.13 -14.78
C CYS A 122 0.48 -2.04 -14.34
N GLU A 123 0.60 -2.31 -13.04
CA GLU A 123 1.60 -3.18 -12.45
C GLU A 123 1.42 -4.63 -12.96
N ILE A 124 0.19 -5.16 -12.96
CA ILE A 124 -0.11 -6.51 -13.47
C ILE A 124 0.21 -6.65 -14.96
N ILE A 125 -0.02 -5.62 -15.77
CA ILE A 125 0.28 -5.64 -17.22
C ILE A 125 1.79 -5.54 -17.48
N THR A 126 2.49 -4.73 -16.69
CA THR A 126 3.93 -4.47 -16.85
C THR A 126 4.78 -5.63 -16.33
N LEU A 127 4.27 -6.40 -15.36
CA LEU A 127 4.95 -7.57 -14.83
C LEU A 127 5.16 -8.63 -15.92
N PRO A 128 6.42 -8.97 -16.24
CA PRO A 128 6.69 -10.04 -17.19
C PRO A 128 6.11 -11.34 -16.64
N LYS A 129 5.30 -12.02 -17.46
CA LYS A 129 4.82 -13.39 -17.22
C LYS A 129 5.97 -14.37 -17.46
N GLY A 130 6.96 -14.33 -16.58
CA GLY A 130 8.09 -15.27 -16.53
C GLY A 130 7.86 -16.32 -15.46
#